data_AF-A0A066TF45-F1
#
_entry.id   AF-A0A066TF45-F1
#
_cell.length_a   1.000
_cell.length_b   1.000
_cell.length_c   1.000
_cell.angle_alpha   90.00
_cell.angle_beta   90.00
_cell.angle_gamma   90.00
#
_symmetry.space_group_name_H-M   'P 1'
#
loop_
_entity.id
_entity.type
_entity.pdbx_description
1 polymer ?
#
loop_
_entity_poly.entity_id
_entity_poly.type
_entity_poly.pdbx_seq_one_letter_code
_entity_poly.pdbx_strand_id
1 'polypeptide(L)'
;MIQQILNNIKNGPTILTLSQIIDIIKYLQAITVDEILKNDKAFLEILDLLVDSYSDSAIFEIDNDNKLFLHHFSDWLLKLGKKYSLGKNQDDLSSYSDMFLKEMCNKNITRGC
;
A
#
# COMPACT_ATOMS: atom_id res chain seq x y z
N MET A 1 9.24 -10.50 -10.57
CA MET A 1 8.11 -9.63 -11.02
C MET A 1 8.08 -8.27 -10.30
N ILE A 2 8.41 -8.22 -9.01
CA ILE A 2 8.44 -6.97 -8.21
C ILE A 2 9.29 -5.86 -8.85
N GLN A 3 10.47 -6.20 -9.35
CA GLN A 3 11.35 -5.25 -10.05
C GLN A 3 10.70 -4.60 -11.29
N GLN A 4 9.85 -5.34 -12.01
CA GLN A 4 9.14 -4.78 -13.16
C GLN A 4 8.08 -3.77 -12.71
N ILE A 5 7.34 -4.07 -11.63
CA ILE A 5 6.37 -3.13 -11.04
C ILE A 5 7.09 -1.85 -10.61
N LEU A 6 8.20 -1.99 -9.86
CA LEU A 6 9.00 -0.85 -9.40
C LEU A 6 9.51 0.00 -10.57
N ASN A 7 10.04 -0.63 -11.62
CA ASN A 7 10.50 0.07 -12.81
C ASN A 7 9.34 0.77 -13.53
N ASN A 8 8.16 0.16 -13.60
CA ASN A 8 7.00 0.78 -14.24
C ASN A 8 6.51 2.01 -13.46
N ILE A 9 6.55 1.97 -12.12
CA ILE A 9 6.21 3.12 -11.29
C ILE A 9 7.26 4.23 -11.48
N LYS A 10 8.55 3.90 -11.40
CA LYS A 10 9.65 4.88 -11.54
C LYS A 10 9.73 5.55 -12.91
N ASN A 11 9.36 4.84 -13.98
CA ASN A 11 9.32 5.39 -15.34
C ASN A 11 7.94 5.97 -15.70
N GLY A 12 6.98 5.86 -14.79
CA GLY A 12 5.62 6.36 -14.94
C GLY A 12 5.44 7.79 -14.40
N PRO A 13 4.19 8.23 -14.20
CA PRO A 13 3.92 9.52 -13.59
C PRO A 13 4.44 9.59 -12.15
N THR A 14 4.93 10.77 -11.75
CA THR A 14 5.49 11.02 -10.41
C THR A 14 4.46 10.82 -9.29
N ILE A 15 3.17 11.01 -9.58
CA ILE A 15 2.05 10.83 -8.64
C ILE A 15 1.06 9.86 -9.27
N LEU A 16 0.72 8.78 -8.56
CA LEU A 16 -0.26 7.78 -8.99
C LEU A 16 -1.68 8.15 -8.56
N THR A 17 -2.64 7.97 -9.47
CA THR A 17 -4.08 8.03 -9.16
C THR A 17 -4.53 6.85 -8.28
N LEU A 18 -5.68 6.97 -7.61
CA LEU A 18 -6.21 5.88 -6.80
C LEU A 18 -6.42 4.58 -7.58
N SER A 19 -6.90 4.68 -8.83
CA SER A 19 -7.09 3.52 -9.71
C SER A 19 -5.77 2.78 -9.97
N GLN A 20 -4.70 3.53 -10.27
CA GLN A 20 -3.37 2.96 -10.49
C GLN A 20 -2.81 2.30 -9.22
N ILE A 21 -3.01 2.93 -8.05
CA ILE A 21 -2.62 2.37 -6.76
C ILE A 21 -3.32 1.04 -6.51
N ILE A 22 -4.64 0.98 -6.74
CA ILE A 22 -5.44 -0.24 -6.57
C ILE A 22 -4.94 -1.36 -7.48
N ASP A 23 -4.65 -1.05 -8.75
CA ASP A 23 -4.13 -2.06 -9.69
C ASP A 23 -2.76 -2.58 -9.27
N ILE A 24 -1.85 -1.70 -8.81
CA ILE A 24 -0.55 -2.11 -8.27
C ILE A 24 -0.73 -3.01 -7.03
N ILE A 25 -1.63 -2.65 -6.12
CA ILE A 25 -1.93 -3.46 -4.93
C ILE A 25 -2.42 -4.86 -5.33
N LYS A 26 -3.34 -4.97 -6.29
CA LYS A 26 -3.81 -6.27 -6.80
C LYS A 26 -2.65 -7.10 -7.36
N TYR A 27 -1.75 -6.48 -8.12
CA TYR A 27 -0.55 -7.17 -8.62
C TYR A 27 0.37 -7.64 -7.49
N LEU A 28 0.58 -6.82 -6.45
CA LEU A 28 1.37 -7.21 -5.28
C LEU A 28 0.74 -8.40 -4.54
N GLN A 29 -0.57 -8.40 -4.34
CA GLN A 29 -1.28 -9.49 -3.67
C GLN A 29 -1.30 -10.80 -4.49
N ALA A 30 -1.15 -10.71 -5.81
CA ALA A 30 -1.04 -11.87 -6.69
C ALA A 30 0.38 -12.49 -6.71
N ILE A 31 1.39 -11.78 -6.21
CA ILE A 31 2.76 -12.29 -6.14
C ILE A 31 2.90 -13.25 -4.95
N THR A 32 3.64 -14.34 -5.15
CA THR A 32 3.95 -15.31 -4.09
C THR A 32 4.79 -14.67 -2.99
N VAL A 33 4.51 -15.02 -1.73
CA VAL A 33 5.25 -14.49 -0.58
C VAL A 33 6.76 -14.73 -0.68
N ASP A 34 7.22 -15.90 -1.15
CA ASP A 34 8.64 -16.17 -1.38
C ASP A 34 9.33 -15.15 -2.28
N GLU A 35 8.65 -14.69 -3.34
CA GLU A 35 9.18 -13.66 -4.25
C GLU A 35 9.21 -12.29 -3.56
N ILE A 36 8.23 -11.99 -2.71
CA ILE A 36 8.22 -10.77 -1.88
C ILE A 36 9.41 -10.76 -0.94
N LEU A 37 9.67 -11.86 -0.23
CA LEU A 37 10.77 -11.96 0.72
C LEU A 37 12.14 -11.92 0.04
N LYS A 38 12.27 -12.49 -1.16
CA LYS A 38 13.50 -12.39 -1.97
C LYS A 38 13.78 -10.98 -2.49
N ASN A 39 12.75 -10.14 -2.61
CA ASN A 39 12.84 -8.79 -3.13
C ASN A 39 12.32 -7.75 -2.12
N ASP A 40 12.52 -8.03 -0.83
CA ASP A 40 12.01 -7.25 0.29
C ASP A 40 12.24 -5.74 0.15
N LYS A 41 13.45 -5.32 -0.23
CA LYS A 41 13.80 -3.91 -0.43
C LYS A 41 12.98 -3.26 -1.53
N ALA A 42 12.84 -3.95 -2.67
CA ALA A 42 12.07 -3.42 -3.79
C ALA A 42 10.57 -3.40 -3.48
N PHE A 43 10.08 -4.38 -2.72
CA PHE A 43 8.72 -4.37 -2.21
C PHE A 43 8.47 -3.17 -1.29
N LEU A 44 9.35 -2.93 -0.31
CA LEU A 44 9.25 -1.77 0.59
C LEU A 44 9.32 -0.45 -0.18
N GLU A 45 10.16 -0.35 -1.21
CA GLU A 45 10.25 0.84 -2.05
C GLU A 45 8.97 1.08 -2.86
N ILE A 46 8.31 0.01 -3.35
CA ILE A 46 6.98 0.15 -3.96
C ILE A 46 5.98 0.69 -2.92
N LEU A 47 5.99 0.16 -1.70
CA LEU A 47 5.08 0.64 -0.65
C LEU A 47 5.31 2.11 -0.31
N ASP A 48 6.56 2.57 -0.25
CA ASP A 48 6.89 4.00 -0.06
C ASP A 48 6.24 4.85 -1.17
N LEU A 49 6.45 4.49 -2.44
CA LEU A 49 5.89 5.22 -3.58
C LEU A 49 4.36 5.24 -3.60
N LEU A 50 3.73 4.14 -3.16
CA LEU A 50 2.28 4.04 -3.04
C LEU A 50 1.75 4.95 -1.94
N VAL A 51 2.39 4.99 -0.77
CA VAL A 51 1.98 5.85 0.35
C VAL A 51 2.13 7.33 -0.01
N ASP A 52 3.24 7.71 -0.65
CA ASP A 52 3.47 9.08 -1.10
C ASP A 52 2.38 9.51 -2.09
N SER A 53 2.13 8.70 -3.13
CA SER A 53 1.09 8.98 -4.12
C SER A 53 -0.32 9.01 -3.51
N TYR A 54 -0.58 8.13 -2.54
CA TYR A 54 -1.86 8.03 -1.86
C TYR A 54 -2.17 9.28 -1.04
N SER A 55 -1.16 9.79 -0.34
CA SER A 55 -1.25 11.00 0.49
C SER A 55 -1.41 12.27 -0.36
N ASP A 56 -0.75 12.32 -1.52
CA ASP A 56 -0.77 13.50 -2.38
C ASP A 56 -2.06 13.67 -3.21
N SER A 57 -2.64 12.57 -3.72
CA SER A 57 -3.75 12.69 -4.68
C SER A 57 -4.90 11.70 -4.45
N ALA A 58 -4.59 10.44 -4.16
CA ALA A 58 -5.59 9.38 -4.18
C ALA A 58 -6.59 9.49 -3.02
N ILE A 59 -6.21 10.14 -1.92
CA ILE A 59 -7.08 10.37 -0.76
C ILE A 59 -8.39 11.08 -1.15
N PHE A 60 -8.36 11.97 -2.14
CA PHE A 60 -9.54 12.71 -2.58
C PHE A 60 -10.53 11.84 -3.36
N GLU A 61 -10.06 10.76 -3.98
CA GLU A 61 -10.81 9.84 -4.83
C GLU A 61 -11.47 8.67 -4.06
N ILE A 62 -11.24 8.57 -2.74
CA ILE A 62 -11.77 7.48 -1.91
C ILE A 62 -13.31 7.54 -1.83
N ASP A 63 -13.94 6.39 -2.07
CA ASP A 63 -15.36 6.08 -1.91
C ASP A 63 -15.56 4.86 -1.00
N ASN A 64 -16.81 4.42 -0.79
CA ASN A 64 -17.08 3.30 0.11
C ASN A 64 -16.54 1.95 -0.40
N ASP A 65 -16.49 1.74 -1.72
CA ASP A 65 -16.09 0.47 -2.32
C ASP A 65 -14.57 0.31 -2.26
N ASN A 66 -13.83 1.38 -2.59
CA ASN A 66 -12.37 1.36 -2.54
C ASN A 66 -11.83 1.45 -1.10
N LYS A 67 -12.59 2.03 -0.16
CA LYS A 67 -12.24 2.04 1.28
C LYS A 67 -12.14 0.63 1.86
N LEU A 68 -13.10 -0.24 1.54
CA LEU A 68 -13.07 -1.64 1.98
C LEU A 68 -11.87 -2.39 1.39
N PHE A 69 -11.58 -2.15 0.11
CA PHE A 69 -10.42 -2.75 -0.56
C PHE A 69 -9.11 -2.38 0.13
N LEU A 70 -8.91 -1.09 0.39
CA LEU A 70 -7.71 -0.57 1.04
C LEU A 70 -7.61 -1.05 2.51
N HIS A 71 -8.73 -1.20 3.23
CA HIS A 71 -8.73 -1.83 4.56
C HIS A 71 -8.24 -3.29 4.51
N HIS A 72 -8.75 -4.08 3.56
CA HIS A 72 -8.28 -5.45 3.37
C HIS A 72 -6.80 -5.52 3.00
N PHE A 73 -6.31 -4.53 2.23
CA PHE A 73 -4.90 -4.43 1.93
C PHE A 73 -4.05 -4.12 3.17
N SER A 74 -4.46 -3.17 4.00
CA SER A 74 -3.81 -2.88 5.30
C SER A 74 -3.74 -4.11 6.20
N ASP A 75 -4.84 -4.86 6.32
CA ASP A 75 -4.86 -6.11 7.08
C ASP A 75 -3.92 -7.17 6.49
N TRP A 76 -3.82 -7.25 5.17
CA TRP A 76 -2.90 -8.15 4.49
C TRP A 76 -1.44 -7.79 4.77
N LEU A 77 -1.09 -6.50 4.73
CA LEU A 77 0.26 -6.01 5.08
C LEU A 77 0.63 -6.39 6.52
N LEU A 78 -0.24 -6.13 7.48
CA LEU A 78 0.01 -6.48 8.90
C LEU A 78 0.22 -7.98 9.10
N LYS A 79 -0.59 -8.82 8.45
CA LYS A 79 -0.45 -10.28 8.53
C LYS A 79 0.87 -10.73 7.90
N LEU A 80 1.25 -10.14 6.77
CA LEU A 80 2.50 -10.45 6.07
C LEU A 80 3.71 -10.05 6.92
N GLY A 81 3.73 -8.81 7.41
CA GLY A 81 4.81 -8.28 8.25
C GLY A 81 5.03 -9.13 9.49
N LYS A 82 3.98 -9.38 10.28
CA LYS A 82 4.06 -10.18 11.51
C LYS A 82 4.52 -11.62 11.26
N LYS A 83 4.05 -12.24 10.17
CA LYS A 83 4.35 -13.65 9.90
C LYS A 83 5.79 -13.87 9.46
N TYR A 84 6.38 -12.89 8.78
CA TYR A 84 7.70 -13.03 8.17
C TYR A 84 8.74 -12.02 8.69
N SER A 85 8.41 -11.25 9.73
CA SER A 85 9.22 -10.16 10.29
C SER A 85 9.72 -9.20 9.20
N LEU A 86 8.84 -8.88 8.26
CA LEU A 86 9.09 -8.00 7.13
C LEU A 86 8.65 -6.58 7.51
N GLY A 87 9.50 -5.58 7.30
CA GLY A 87 9.17 -4.19 7.65
C GLY A 87 10.41 -3.32 7.78
N LYS A 88 10.21 -2.02 7.96
CA LYS A 88 11.30 -1.09 8.29
C LYS A 88 11.42 -1.02 9.81
N ASN A 89 12.63 -1.13 10.34
CA ASN A 89 12.88 -1.00 11.79
C ASN A 89 12.03 -1.94 12.67
N GLN A 90 11.73 -3.16 12.19
CA GLN A 90 10.90 -4.16 12.91
C GLN A 90 9.44 -3.74 13.14
N ASP A 91 8.92 -2.83 12.32
CA ASP A 91 7.53 -2.37 12.43
C ASP A 91 6.49 -3.34 11.85
N ASP A 92 6.90 -4.49 11.31
CA ASP A 92 6.01 -5.49 10.72
C ASP A 92 4.99 -4.89 9.71
N LEU A 93 5.43 -3.90 8.92
CA LEU A 93 4.63 -3.12 7.97
C LEU A 93 3.47 -2.32 8.60
N SER A 94 3.42 -2.17 9.93
CA SER A 94 2.35 -1.45 10.61
C SER A 94 2.30 0.00 10.19
N SER A 95 3.46 0.64 9.99
CA SER A 95 3.51 2.04 9.54
C SER A 95 2.81 2.24 8.20
N TYR A 96 3.00 1.33 7.24
CA TYR A 96 2.33 1.39 5.94
C TYR A 96 0.83 1.16 6.07
N SER A 97 0.43 0.13 6.83
CA SER A 97 -0.98 -0.17 7.11
C SER A 97 -1.69 1.05 7.70
N ASP A 98 -1.07 1.70 8.69
CA ASP A 98 -1.62 2.87 9.37
C ASP A 98 -1.75 4.07 8.43
N MET A 99 -0.82 4.29 7.49
CA MET A 99 -0.93 5.39 6.52
C MET A 99 -2.16 5.23 5.62
N PHE A 100 -2.41 4.03 5.11
CA PHE A 100 -3.61 3.78 4.29
C PHE A 100 -4.90 3.98 5.08
N LEU A 101 -4.93 3.62 6.37
CA LEU A 101 -6.11 3.71 7.24
C LEU A 101 -6.36 5.11 7.82
N LYS A 102 -5.31 5.80 8.28
CA LYS A 102 -5.40 7.10 8.97
C LYS A 102 -6.03 8.17 8.09
N GLU A 103 -5.67 8.16 6.82
CA GLU A 103 -6.20 9.11 5.84
C GLU A 103 -7.68 8.84 5.47
N MET A 104 -8.18 7.61 5.69
CA MET A 104 -9.62 7.33 5.58
C MET A 104 -10.42 7.85 6.77
N CYS A 105 -9.80 7.96 7.95
CA CYS A 105 -10.44 8.46 9.16
C CYS A 105 -10.54 10.00 9.16
N ASN A 106 -9.61 10.70 8.52
CA ASN A 106 -9.66 12.17 8.39
C ASN A 106 -10.89 12.68 7.61
N LYS A 107 -11.49 11.87 6.72
CA LYS A 107 -12.77 12.21 6.06
C LYS A 107 -14.02 11.96 6.94
N ASN A 108 -13.88 11.26 8.06
CA ASN A 108 -14.99 10.96 8.99
C ASN A 108 -15.11 11.99 10.14
N ILE A 109 -14.60 13.23 9.99
CA ILE A 109 -15.03 14.35 10.83
C ILE A 109 -16.44 14.81 10.41
N THR A 110 -17.40 13.89 10.43
CA THR A 110 -18.83 14.16 10.64
C THR A 110 -19.55 13.01 11.35
N ARG A 111 -18.92 11.85 11.64
CA ARG A 111 -19.47 10.85 12.58
C ARG A 111 -18.41 9.84 13.00
N GLY A 112 -18.32 9.65 14.32
CA GLY A 112 -17.20 9.06 15.04
C GLY A 112 -16.87 7.60 14.72
N CYS A 113 -15.63 7.26 15.07
CA CYS A 113 -15.08 5.91 15.18
C CYS A 113 -15.98 4.99 16.01
#